data_AF-A0A7Y5UWT9-F1
#
_entry.id   AF-A0A7Y5UWT9-F1
#
_cell.length_a   1.000
_cell.length_b   1.000
_cell.length_c   1.000
_cell.angle_alpha   90.00
_cell.angle_beta   90.00
_cell.angle_gamma   90.00
#
_symmetry.space_group_name_H-M   'P 1'
#
loop_
_entity.id
_entity.type
_entity.pdbx_description
1 polymer ?
#
loop_
_entity_poly.entity_id
_entity_poly.type
_entity_poly.pdbx_seq_one_letter_code
_entity_poly.pdbx_strand_id
1 'polypeptide(L)'
;MHDQRDPSTWPNGQVALVFTDVERSTELWQIDEEAFGQALTEHDQVVRDCLAAHGGVEVKHTGDGFFLVFAQLVPAAEFSLDLETRLAGHPWPAELGMVRSRIGLHWGRARLQGTDYRGPAVNLASRICNASSGGQILLSGEAAAQLWGAPRLAQRLQPMGTYHLPGISSPVDIYELPCEATSNFEFQPVGSSPDAIDPAERFDQADEERWKLIKEALRQADSAAALKHLHVLRERHPADVRVLTTLGVACAVEQQFQEAIDYLEAAVALDPRHAAGWFNLARVYGKLGKRARVGDALVRCLAADPNHPKARAVAARYGVDLPDVKE
;
A
#
# COMPACT_ATOMS: atom_id res chain seq x y z
N MET A 1 -13.41 10.95 -8.53
CA MET A 1 -13.89 12.35 -8.48
C MET A 1 -13.85 12.71 -7.01
N HIS A 2 -12.91 13.57 -6.57
CA HIS A 2 -12.79 13.93 -5.14
C HIS A 2 -14.10 14.54 -4.62
N ASP A 3 -14.41 14.31 -3.34
CA ASP A 3 -15.56 14.91 -2.67
C ASP A 3 -15.55 16.44 -2.86
N GLN A 4 -16.59 16.98 -3.49
CA GLN A 4 -16.68 18.40 -3.84
C GLN A 4 -17.08 19.30 -2.67
N ARG A 5 -17.32 18.73 -1.47
CA ARG A 5 -17.55 19.53 -0.27
C ARG A 5 -16.32 20.33 0.10
N ASP A 6 -16.53 21.57 0.53
CA ASP A 6 -15.46 22.43 1.04
C ASP A 6 -14.69 21.70 2.15
N PRO A 7 -13.37 21.47 2.00
CA PRO A 7 -12.56 20.77 3.00
C PRO A 7 -12.67 21.37 4.40
N SER A 8 -12.98 22.66 4.53
CA SER A 8 -13.19 23.32 5.82
C SER A 8 -14.35 22.71 6.63
N THR A 9 -15.27 22.01 5.96
CA THR A 9 -16.45 21.35 6.55
C THR A 9 -16.20 19.89 6.91
N TRP A 10 -15.03 19.34 6.57
CA TRP A 10 -14.72 17.94 6.84
C TRP A 10 -14.53 17.68 8.34
N PRO A 11 -14.80 16.44 8.81
CA PRO A 11 -14.64 16.08 10.21
C PRO A 11 -13.23 16.41 10.74
N ASN A 12 -13.10 16.94 11.95
CA ASN A 12 -11.79 17.27 12.52
C ASN A 12 -11.69 16.84 13.99
N GLY A 13 -10.46 16.75 14.49
CA GLY A 13 -10.23 16.28 15.85
C GLY A 13 -10.34 14.76 15.92
N GLN A 14 -11.28 14.26 16.72
CA GLN A 14 -11.53 12.82 16.87
C GLN A 14 -12.47 12.35 15.74
N VAL A 15 -12.00 11.44 14.90
CA VAL A 15 -12.71 10.98 13.71
C VAL A 15 -12.54 9.48 13.52
N ALA A 16 -13.44 8.88 12.76
CA ALA A 16 -13.31 7.50 12.30
C ALA A 16 -12.59 7.51 10.95
N LEU A 17 -11.47 6.81 10.91
CA LEU A 17 -10.61 6.65 9.75
C LEU A 17 -10.88 5.26 9.18
N VAL A 18 -11.25 5.19 7.90
CA VAL A 18 -11.51 3.94 7.20
C VAL A 18 -10.59 3.88 6.00
N PHE A 19 -9.81 2.81 5.93
CA PHE A 19 -9.06 2.46 4.73
C PHE A 19 -9.69 1.24 4.08
N THR A 20 -9.73 1.26 2.76
CA THR A 20 -10.10 0.11 1.94
C THR A 20 -9.02 -0.18 0.91
N ASP A 21 -8.87 -1.45 0.54
CA ASP A 21 -7.94 -1.87 -0.51
C ASP A 21 -8.43 -3.14 -1.20
N VAL A 22 -8.31 -3.25 -2.52
CA VAL A 22 -8.68 -4.49 -3.23
C VAL A 22 -7.63 -5.56 -3.00
N GLU A 23 -8.05 -6.71 -2.49
CA GLU A 23 -7.18 -7.88 -2.35
C GLU A 23 -6.72 -8.41 -3.71
N ARG A 24 -5.44 -8.77 -3.83
CA ARG A 24 -4.82 -9.37 -5.02
C ARG A 24 -4.94 -8.49 -6.28
N SER A 25 -5.10 -7.18 -6.14
CA SER A 25 -5.24 -6.26 -7.27
C SER A 25 -4.13 -6.39 -8.33
N THR A 26 -2.89 -6.62 -7.89
CA THR A 26 -1.75 -6.85 -8.79
C THR A 26 -1.92 -8.11 -9.64
N GLU A 27 -2.47 -9.19 -9.07
CA GLU A 27 -2.78 -10.41 -9.81
C GLU A 27 -3.97 -10.18 -10.76
N LEU A 28 -5.00 -9.46 -10.32
CA LEU A 28 -6.19 -9.16 -11.12
C LEU A 28 -5.83 -8.37 -12.39
N TRP A 29 -4.92 -7.39 -12.29
CA TRP A 29 -4.37 -6.67 -13.44
C TRP A 29 -3.64 -7.59 -14.44
N GLN A 30 -3.03 -8.68 -13.97
CA GLN A 30 -2.32 -9.64 -14.83
C GLN A 30 -3.25 -10.67 -15.48
N ILE A 31 -4.38 -10.98 -14.84
CA ILE A 31 -5.38 -11.89 -15.37
C ILE A 31 -6.05 -11.26 -16.59
N ASP A 32 -6.61 -10.06 -16.43
CA ASP A 32 -7.24 -9.31 -17.51
C ASP A 32 -7.27 -7.81 -17.17
N GLU A 33 -6.42 -7.03 -17.86
CA GLU A 33 -6.29 -5.59 -17.65
C GLU A 33 -7.57 -4.82 -17.98
N GLU A 34 -8.27 -5.21 -19.05
CA GLU A 34 -9.47 -4.51 -19.51
C GLU A 34 -10.66 -4.82 -18.59
N ALA A 35 -10.88 -6.10 -18.28
CA ALA A 35 -11.94 -6.52 -17.40
C ALA A 35 -11.74 -5.96 -15.98
N PHE A 36 -10.51 -5.98 -15.46
CA PHE A 36 -10.25 -5.45 -14.13
C PHE A 36 -10.37 -3.92 -14.08
N GLY A 37 -9.98 -3.19 -15.14
CA GLY A 37 -10.23 -1.75 -15.23
C GLY A 37 -11.72 -1.39 -15.16
N GLN A 38 -12.58 -2.20 -15.78
CA GLN A 38 -14.04 -2.04 -15.70
C GLN A 38 -14.56 -2.40 -14.31
N ALA A 39 -14.17 -3.56 -13.77
CA ALA A 39 -14.55 -3.99 -12.42
C ALA A 39 -14.12 -2.98 -11.35
N LEU A 40 -12.96 -2.34 -11.52
CA LEU A 40 -12.48 -1.33 -10.60
C LEU A 40 -13.36 -0.07 -10.63
N THR A 41 -13.85 0.31 -11.81
CA THR A 41 -14.80 1.42 -11.96
C THR A 41 -16.14 1.12 -11.26
N GLU A 42 -16.61 -0.12 -11.35
CA GLU A 42 -17.83 -0.58 -10.67
C GLU A 42 -17.64 -0.65 -9.15
N HIS A 43 -16.53 -1.22 -8.68
CA HIS A 43 -16.12 -1.23 -7.27
C HIS A 43 -16.11 0.19 -6.69
N ASP A 44 -15.46 1.12 -7.39
CA ASP A 44 -15.40 2.53 -7.04
C ASP A 44 -16.78 3.18 -6.89
N GLN A 45 -17.72 2.81 -7.76
CA GLN A 45 -19.09 3.32 -7.69
C GLN A 45 -19.82 2.76 -6.47
N VAL A 46 -19.68 1.47 -6.18
CA VAL A 46 -20.28 0.83 -4.99
C VAL A 46 -19.76 1.49 -3.71
N VAL A 47 -18.45 1.74 -3.62
CA VAL A 47 -17.84 2.45 -2.48
C VAL A 47 -18.46 3.83 -2.30
N ARG A 48 -18.58 4.63 -3.38
CA ARG A 48 -19.13 5.99 -3.30
C ARG A 48 -20.62 6.00 -2.96
N ASP A 49 -21.39 5.05 -3.45
CA ASP A 49 -22.81 4.92 -3.13
C ASP A 49 -23.03 4.59 -1.64
N CYS A 50 -22.26 3.65 -1.10
CA CYS A 50 -22.25 3.37 0.34
C CYS A 50 -21.79 4.59 1.13
N LEU A 51 -20.72 5.27 0.70
CA LEU A 51 -20.18 6.43 1.39
C LEU A 51 -21.22 7.56 1.50
N ALA A 52 -21.95 7.82 0.42
CA ALA A 52 -23.03 8.79 0.37
C ALA A 52 -24.20 8.40 1.30
N ALA A 53 -24.55 7.12 1.39
CA ALA A 53 -25.61 6.62 2.27
C ALA A 53 -25.28 6.77 3.77
N HIS A 54 -23.99 6.69 4.14
CA HIS A 54 -23.54 6.72 5.53
C HIS A 54 -22.86 8.03 5.96
N GLY A 55 -22.78 9.02 5.06
CA GLY A 55 -22.35 10.39 5.38
C GLY A 55 -20.84 10.55 5.63
N GLY A 56 -20.00 9.67 5.07
CA GLY A 56 -18.54 9.80 5.13
C GLY A 56 -17.98 10.73 4.05
N VAL A 57 -16.69 11.05 4.14
CA VAL A 57 -15.93 11.90 3.20
C VAL A 57 -14.89 11.04 2.48
N GLU A 58 -14.81 11.17 1.15
CA GLU A 58 -13.73 10.59 0.35
C GLU A 58 -12.55 11.56 0.38
N VAL A 59 -11.52 11.24 1.18
CA VAL A 59 -10.30 12.05 1.26
C VAL A 59 -9.49 11.85 -0.01
N LYS A 60 -9.16 10.59 -0.32
CA LYS A 60 -8.45 10.22 -1.54
C LYS A 60 -8.74 8.80 -1.99
N HIS A 61 -8.58 8.60 -3.29
CA HIS A 61 -8.54 7.31 -3.96
C HIS A 61 -7.08 6.94 -4.25
N THR A 62 -6.67 5.72 -3.93
CA THR A 62 -5.27 5.27 -3.99
C THR A 62 -5.03 4.27 -5.12
N GLY A 63 -5.85 4.35 -6.19
CA GLY A 63 -5.83 3.43 -7.33
C GLY A 63 -6.85 2.32 -7.19
N ASP A 64 -6.64 1.43 -6.21
CA ASP A 64 -7.47 0.26 -5.90
C ASP A 64 -8.00 0.26 -4.47
N GLY A 65 -7.93 1.42 -3.81
CA GLY A 65 -8.33 1.60 -2.43
C GLY A 65 -8.81 3.01 -2.15
N PHE A 66 -9.41 3.19 -0.98
CA PHE A 66 -9.94 4.48 -0.54
C PHE A 66 -9.46 4.80 0.86
N PHE A 67 -9.16 6.09 1.08
CA PHE A 67 -9.10 6.67 2.41
C PHE A 67 -10.33 7.53 2.65
N LEU A 68 -11.12 7.11 3.64
CA LEU A 68 -12.41 7.67 3.97
C LEU A 68 -12.44 8.14 5.42
N VAL A 69 -13.16 9.21 5.69
CA VAL A 69 -13.28 9.79 7.04
C VAL A 69 -14.73 10.03 7.41
N PHE A 70 -15.11 9.64 8.62
CA PHE A 70 -16.42 9.86 9.19
C PHE A 70 -16.32 10.64 10.50
N ALA A 71 -17.31 11.49 10.78
CA ALA A 71 -17.39 12.22 12.04
C ALA A 71 -17.65 11.31 13.25
N GLN A 72 -18.22 10.13 13.02
CA GLN A 72 -18.62 9.17 14.04
C GLN A 72 -18.25 7.75 13.59
N LEU A 73 -17.96 6.87 14.55
CA LEU A 73 -17.55 5.49 14.25
C LEU A 73 -18.71 4.57 13.85
N VAL A 74 -19.91 4.78 14.38
CA VAL A 74 -21.08 3.93 14.05
C VAL A 74 -21.40 3.97 12.55
N PRO A 75 -21.53 5.14 11.89
CA PRO A 75 -21.74 5.19 10.45
C PRO A 75 -20.58 4.60 9.63
N ALA A 76 -19.34 4.69 10.11
CA ALA A 76 -18.18 4.08 9.45
C ALA A 76 -18.24 2.54 9.48
N ALA A 77 -18.68 1.97 10.60
CA ALA A 77 -18.88 0.53 10.75
C ALA A 77 -20.08 0.04 9.92
N GLU A 78 -21.18 0.79 9.89
CA GLU A 78 -22.35 0.49 9.06
C GLU A 78 -22.03 0.58 7.56
N PHE A 79 -21.25 1.59 7.16
CA PHE A 79 -20.66 1.69 5.81
C PHE A 79 -19.88 0.44 5.43
N SER A 80 -19.01 -0.03 6.32
CA SER A 80 -18.13 -1.17 6.04
C SER A 80 -18.93 -2.46 5.83
N LEU A 81 -19.98 -2.67 6.64
CA LEU A 81 -20.89 -3.83 6.50
C LEU A 81 -21.72 -3.75 5.21
N ASP A 82 -22.25 -2.57 4.86
CA ASP A 82 -23.01 -2.36 3.61
C ASP A 82 -22.11 -2.57 2.39
N LEU A 83 -20.88 -2.04 2.42
CA LEU A 83 -19.90 -2.23 1.34
C LEU A 83 -19.62 -3.71 1.09
N GLU A 84 -19.24 -4.47 2.12
CA GLU A 84 -18.97 -5.90 1.97
C GLU A 84 -20.19 -6.69 1.49
N THR A 85 -21.38 -6.31 1.95
CA THR A 85 -22.64 -6.93 1.49
C THR A 85 -22.87 -6.69 0.00
N ARG A 86 -22.64 -5.47 -0.48
CA ARG A 86 -22.84 -5.13 -1.90
C ARG A 86 -21.78 -5.73 -2.79
N LEU A 87 -20.51 -5.73 -2.38
CA LEU A 87 -19.42 -6.32 -3.15
C LEU A 87 -19.58 -7.83 -3.29
N ALA A 88 -19.99 -8.53 -2.22
CA ALA A 88 -20.26 -9.96 -2.25
C ALA A 88 -21.45 -10.33 -3.16
N GLY A 89 -22.43 -9.43 -3.31
CA GLY A 89 -23.57 -9.60 -4.21
C GLY A 89 -23.36 -9.07 -5.63
N HIS A 90 -22.21 -8.47 -5.93
CA HIS A 90 -21.95 -7.80 -7.20
C HIS A 90 -21.62 -8.82 -8.32
N PRO A 91 -22.18 -8.67 -9.54
CA PRO A 91 -21.94 -9.59 -10.64
C PRO A 91 -20.58 -9.34 -11.34
N TRP A 92 -19.48 -9.69 -10.67
CA TRP A 92 -18.13 -9.54 -11.21
C TRP A 92 -17.88 -10.39 -12.48
N PRO A 93 -16.98 -9.96 -13.39
CA PRO A 93 -16.53 -10.78 -14.50
C PRO A 93 -15.99 -12.14 -14.02
N ALA A 94 -16.39 -13.21 -14.71
CA ALA A 94 -16.15 -14.58 -14.24
C ALA A 94 -14.64 -14.91 -14.18
N GLU A 95 -13.85 -14.34 -15.08
CA GLU A 95 -12.41 -14.47 -15.19
C GLU A 95 -11.64 -13.87 -14.02
N LEU A 96 -12.17 -12.81 -13.40
CA LEU A 96 -11.57 -12.17 -12.23
C LEU A 96 -11.96 -12.90 -10.93
N GLY A 97 -13.09 -13.60 -10.97
CA GLY A 97 -13.79 -14.00 -9.76
C GLY A 97 -14.27 -12.78 -8.97
N MET A 98 -14.52 -12.97 -7.68
CA MET A 98 -15.04 -11.90 -6.83
C MET A 98 -13.94 -10.90 -6.46
N VAL A 99 -14.19 -9.62 -6.71
CA VAL A 99 -13.34 -8.51 -6.24
C VAL A 99 -13.65 -8.25 -4.77
N ARG A 100 -12.67 -8.49 -3.90
CA ARG A 100 -12.82 -8.41 -2.44
C ARG A 100 -12.07 -7.21 -1.89
N SER A 101 -12.69 -6.45 -0.99
CA SER A 101 -12.04 -5.34 -0.31
C SER A 101 -11.52 -5.78 1.06
N ARG A 102 -10.36 -5.25 1.42
CA ARG A 102 -9.81 -5.22 2.77
C ARG A 102 -10.35 -3.97 3.42
N ILE A 103 -10.79 -4.04 4.68
CA ILE A 103 -11.28 -2.87 5.40
C ILE A 103 -10.64 -2.77 6.77
N GLY A 104 -10.04 -1.60 7.05
CA GLY A 104 -9.48 -1.26 8.35
C GLY A 104 -10.08 0.01 8.92
N LEU A 105 -10.53 -0.06 10.18
CA LEU A 105 -11.11 1.06 10.91
C LEU A 105 -10.29 1.43 12.16
N HIS A 106 -10.15 2.73 12.39
CA HIS A 106 -9.60 3.26 13.63
C HIS A 106 -10.35 4.51 14.08
N TRP A 107 -10.53 4.65 15.39
CA TRP A 107 -11.09 5.84 16.03
C TRP A 107 -9.98 6.63 16.70
N GLY A 108 -9.56 7.75 16.09
CA GLY A 108 -8.37 8.47 16.53
C GLY A 108 -8.41 9.96 16.24
N ARG A 109 -7.47 10.69 16.85
CA ARG A 109 -7.27 12.11 16.51
C ARG A 109 -6.47 12.24 15.24
N ALA A 110 -7.04 12.90 14.23
CA ALA A 110 -6.38 13.22 12.98
C ALA A 110 -6.47 14.72 12.70
N ARG A 111 -5.38 15.28 12.16
CA ARG A 111 -5.33 16.70 11.81
C ARG A 111 -5.63 16.87 10.32
N LEU A 112 -6.70 17.58 10.01
CA LEU A 112 -6.96 18.06 8.65
C LEU A 112 -5.91 19.10 8.26
N GLN A 113 -5.30 18.92 7.10
CA GLN A 113 -4.32 19.81 6.49
C GLN A 113 -4.64 19.98 5.00
N GLY A 114 -5.33 21.06 4.66
CA GLY A 114 -5.85 21.27 3.31
C GLY A 114 -6.94 20.24 3.00
N THR A 115 -6.67 19.35 2.06
CA THR A 115 -7.57 18.29 1.60
C THR A 115 -7.14 16.89 2.07
N ASP A 116 -6.30 16.79 3.10
CA ASP A 116 -5.77 15.52 3.59
C ASP A 116 -5.70 15.47 5.11
N TYR A 117 -5.59 14.27 5.68
CA TYR A 117 -5.42 14.03 7.11
C TYR A 117 -4.02 13.53 7.42
N ARG A 118 -3.44 14.04 8.51
CA ARG A 118 -2.14 13.57 9.02
C ARG A 118 -2.21 13.21 10.49
N GLY A 119 -1.35 12.28 10.86
CA GLY A 119 -1.07 11.92 12.24
C GLY A 119 -0.95 10.41 12.44
N PRO A 120 -0.50 9.97 13.63
CA PRO A 120 -0.32 8.55 13.94
C PRO A 120 -1.58 7.71 13.76
N ALA A 121 -2.77 8.28 13.99
CA ALA A 121 -4.04 7.61 13.81
C ALA A 121 -4.30 7.19 12.35
N VAL A 122 -3.87 8.00 11.37
CA VAL A 122 -4.02 7.69 9.94
C VAL A 122 -3.17 6.49 9.56
N ASN A 123 -1.90 6.49 10.00
CA ASN A 123 -0.99 5.39 9.76
C ASN A 123 -1.52 4.10 10.40
N LEU A 124 -2.03 4.17 11.64
CA LEU A 124 -2.59 3.00 12.32
C LEU A 124 -3.80 2.42 11.56
N ALA A 125 -4.76 3.25 11.16
CA ALA A 125 -5.94 2.83 10.41
C ALA A 125 -5.54 2.08 9.12
N SER A 126 -4.55 2.63 8.42
CA SER A 126 -4.01 2.06 7.20
C SER A 126 -3.33 0.70 7.43
N ARG A 127 -2.53 0.57 8.50
CA ARG A 127 -1.89 -0.71 8.87
C ARG A 127 -2.90 -1.79 9.28
N ILE A 128 -4.04 -1.39 9.87
CA ILE A 128 -5.13 -2.31 10.18
C ILE A 128 -5.78 -2.84 8.89
N CYS A 129 -6.02 -1.96 7.90
CA CYS A 129 -6.51 -2.38 6.58
C CYS A 129 -5.56 -3.39 5.93
N ASN A 130 -4.26 -3.09 5.93
CA ASN A 130 -3.24 -3.98 5.37
C ASN A 130 -3.14 -5.34 6.06
N ALA A 131 -3.49 -5.40 7.34
CA ALA A 131 -3.50 -6.63 8.11
C ALA A 131 -4.76 -7.49 7.90
N SER A 132 -5.78 -6.95 7.21
CA SER A 132 -7.03 -7.65 6.90
C SER A 132 -6.94 -8.46 5.60
N SER A 133 -7.81 -9.47 5.49
CA SER A 133 -8.03 -10.24 4.25
C SER A 133 -9.16 -9.63 3.42
N GLY A 134 -9.24 -9.97 2.14
CA GLY A 134 -10.37 -9.57 1.29
C GLY A 134 -11.70 -10.14 1.82
N GLY A 135 -12.67 -9.27 2.08
CA GLY A 135 -13.95 -9.59 2.71
C GLY A 135 -13.98 -9.38 4.23
N GLN A 136 -12.86 -8.95 4.82
CA GLN A 136 -12.69 -8.84 6.27
C GLN A 136 -12.67 -7.38 6.72
N ILE A 137 -13.37 -7.11 7.83
CA ILE A 137 -13.44 -5.79 8.47
C ILE A 137 -12.73 -5.84 9.81
N LEU A 138 -11.57 -5.20 9.91
CA LEU A 138 -10.78 -5.11 11.14
C LEU A 138 -10.84 -3.73 11.78
N LEU A 139 -10.81 -3.70 13.11
CA LEU A 139 -10.89 -2.50 13.94
C LEU A 139 -9.79 -2.51 14.99
N SER A 140 -9.28 -1.32 15.35
CA SER A 140 -8.46 -1.18 16.56
C SER A 140 -9.30 -1.36 17.84
N GLY A 141 -8.64 -1.62 18.97
CA GLY A 141 -9.28 -1.67 20.28
C GLY A 141 -10.02 -0.38 20.65
N GLU A 142 -9.47 0.80 20.30
CA GLU A 142 -10.15 2.08 20.51
C GLU A 142 -11.42 2.22 19.69
N ALA A 143 -11.42 1.70 18.46
CA ALA A 143 -12.62 1.68 17.64
C ALA A 143 -13.66 0.70 18.22
N ALA A 144 -13.26 -0.53 18.56
CA ALA A 144 -14.14 -1.51 19.19
C ALA A 144 -14.78 -0.97 20.49
N ALA A 145 -14.00 -0.27 21.32
CA ALA A 145 -14.50 0.33 22.55
C ALA A 145 -15.58 1.40 22.31
N GLN A 146 -15.41 2.22 21.28
CA GLN A 146 -16.40 3.22 20.90
C GLN A 146 -17.70 2.60 20.37
N LEU A 147 -17.65 1.40 19.78
CA LEU A 147 -18.82 0.66 19.32
C LEU A 147 -19.60 -0.05 20.44
N TRP A 148 -19.07 -0.19 21.65
CA TRP A 148 -19.84 -0.74 22.79
C TRP A 148 -21.08 0.09 23.15
N GLY A 149 -21.11 1.38 22.77
CA GLY A 149 -22.30 2.22 22.87
C GLY A 149 -23.40 1.91 21.85
N ALA A 150 -23.16 1.02 20.87
CA ALA A 150 -24.08 0.64 19.80
C ALA A 150 -24.39 -0.88 19.86
N PRO A 151 -25.43 -1.32 20.59
CA PRO A 151 -25.65 -2.73 20.91
C PRO A 151 -25.66 -3.69 19.72
N ARG A 152 -26.22 -3.26 18.58
CA ARG A 152 -26.31 -4.07 17.35
C ARG A 152 -24.94 -4.39 16.73
N LEU A 153 -23.99 -3.46 16.85
CA LEU A 153 -22.62 -3.66 16.39
C LEU A 153 -21.78 -4.34 17.47
N ALA A 154 -21.94 -3.91 18.72
CA ALA A 154 -21.20 -4.44 19.88
C ALA A 154 -21.33 -5.96 20.00
N GLN A 155 -22.54 -6.51 19.79
CA GLN A 155 -22.79 -7.95 19.88
C GLN A 155 -22.10 -8.78 18.79
N ARG A 156 -21.65 -8.14 17.69
CA ARG A 156 -20.98 -8.80 16.56
C ARG A 156 -19.46 -8.79 16.71
N LEU A 157 -18.90 -7.90 17.51
CA LEU A 157 -17.45 -7.72 17.61
C LEU A 157 -16.76 -8.97 18.15
N GLN A 158 -15.72 -9.41 17.46
CA GLN A 158 -14.92 -10.55 17.85
C GLN A 158 -13.47 -10.10 18.14
N PRO A 159 -12.93 -10.35 19.35
CA PRO A 159 -11.54 -10.04 19.64
C PRO A 159 -10.62 -11.01 18.89
N MET A 160 -9.66 -10.47 18.14
CA MET A 160 -8.68 -11.24 17.35
C MET A 160 -7.33 -11.37 18.08
N GLY A 161 -7.10 -10.58 19.12
CA GLY A 161 -5.87 -10.55 19.91
C GLY A 161 -5.05 -9.27 19.72
N THR A 162 -3.83 -9.27 20.26
CA THR A 162 -2.92 -8.13 20.23
C THR A 162 -1.79 -8.38 19.24
N TYR A 163 -1.56 -7.44 18.33
CA TYR A 163 -0.61 -7.58 17.21
C TYR A 163 0.40 -6.44 17.16
N HIS A 164 1.62 -6.76 16.72
CA HIS A 164 2.61 -5.77 16.33
C HIS A 164 2.47 -5.49 14.84
N LEU A 165 1.92 -4.33 14.50
CA LEU A 165 1.75 -3.91 13.11
C LEU A 165 3.00 -3.20 12.60
N PRO A 166 3.40 -3.39 11.32
CA PRO A 166 4.57 -2.72 10.75
C PRO A 166 4.52 -1.20 10.93
N GLY A 167 5.62 -0.62 11.42
CA GLY A 167 5.72 0.84 11.63
C GLY A 167 4.92 1.40 12.81
N ILE A 168 4.17 0.56 13.55
CA ILE A 168 3.45 0.96 14.76
C ILE A 168 4.29 0.56 15.98
N SER A 169 4.63 1.54 16.82
CA SER A 169 5.56 1.34 17.93
C SER A 169 4.98 0.49 19.07
N SER A 170 3.66 0.56 19.29
CA SER A 170 2.97 -0.16 20.36
C SER A 170 2.17 -1.33 19.80
N PRO A 171 2.04 -2.45 20.54
CA PRO A 171 1.07 -3.48 20.20
C PRO A 171 -0.34 -2.90 20.11
N VAL A 172 -1.15 -3.45 19.20
CA VAL A 172 -2.51 -2.99 18.90
C VAL A 172 -3.48 -4.14 19.11
N ASP A 173 -4.50 -3.93 19.92
CA ASP A 173 -5.62 -4.88 20.00
C ASP A 173 -6.46 -4.78 18.73
N ILE A 174 -6.72 -5.92 18.11
CA ILE A 174 -7.50 -6.02 16.88
C ILE A 174 -8.80 -6.75 17.17
N TYR A 175 -9.87 -6.21 16.60
CA TYR A 175 -11.20 -6.80 16.60
C TYR A 175 -11.66 -6.98 15.16
N GLU A 176 -12.46 -8.00 14.93
CA GLU A 176 -13.21 -8.19 13.69
C GLU A 176 -14.66 -7.75 13.89
N LEU A 177 -15.23 -7.13 12.86
CA LEU A 177 -16.67 -6.94 12.71
C LEU A 177 -17.16 -7.85 11.58
N PRO A 178 -17.64 -9.07 11.87
CA PRO A 178 -18.00 -10.03 10.85
C PRO A 178 -19.16 -9.54 9.98
N CYS A 179 -19.05 -9.72 8.67
CA CYS A 179 -20.12 -9.51 7.71
C CYS A 179 -20.78 -10.86 7.36
N GLU A 180 -22.12 -10.89 7.32
CA GLU A 180 -22.84 -12.14 7.00
C GLU A 180 -22.58 -12.60 5.55
N ALA A 181 -22.44 -11.64 4.63
CA ALA A 181 -22.21 -11.91 3.21
C ALA A 181 -20.84 -12.53 2.91
N THR A 182 -19.87 -12.38 3.83
CA THR A 182 -18.51 -12.93 3.71
C THR A 182 -18.22 -14.02 4.74
N SER A 183 -19.25 -14.49 5.46
CA SER A 183 -19.12 -15.48 6.56
C SER A 183 -18.57 -16.85 6.15
N ASN A 184 -18.61 -17.17 4.86
CA ASN A 184 -18.06 -18.40 4.28
C ASN A 184 -16.64 -18.23 3.75
N PHE A 185 -16.01 -17.05 3.89
CA PHE A 185 -14.64 -16.84 3.44
C PHE A 185 -13.65 -17.33 4.49
N GLU A 186 -12.54 -17.89 4.03
CA GLU A 186 -11.40 -18.20 4.90
C GLU A 186 -10.44 -17.00 4.88
N PHE A 187 -10.30 -16.34 6.02
CA PHE A 187 -9.37 -15.23 6.19
C PHE A 187 -7.99 -15.73 6.63
N GLN A 188 -6.96 -15.10 6.10
CA GLN A 188 -5.59 -15.32 6.53
C GLN A 188 -5.39 -14.75 7.95
N PRO A 189 -4.42 -15.27 8.73
CA PRO A 189 -4.04 -14.66 9.99
C PRO A 189 -3.76 -13.15 9.86
N VAL A 190 -4.15 -12.37 10.88
CA VAL A 190 -3.95 -10.91 10.87
C VAL A 190 -2.48 -10.59 10.62
N GLY A 191 -2.22 -9.79 9.57
CA GLY A 191 -0.88 -9.34 9.20
C GLY A 191 -0.05 -10.30 8.34
N SER A 192 -0.60 -11.43 7.87
CA SER A 192 0.12 -12.34 6.96
C SER A 192 -0.06 -12.03 5.47
N SER A 193 -0.69 -10.91 5.12
CA SER A 193 -0.95 -10.54 3.73
C SER A 193 0.32 -10.03 3.02
N PRO A 194 0.72 -10.62 1.87
CA PRO A 194 1.95 -10.28 1.16
C PRO A 194 1.90 -8.94 0.39
N ASP A 195 0.71 -8.39 0.12
CA ASP A 195 0.50 -7.19 -0.73
C ASP A 195 0.37 -5.87 0.06
N ALA A 196 0.78 -5.87 1.34
CA ALA A 196 0.58 -4.79 2.30
C ALA A 196 1.46 -3.53 2.07
N ILE A 197 1.39 -2.88 0.90
CA ILE A 197 1.87 -1.49 0.77
C ILE A 197 0.89 -0.59 1.54
N ASP A 198 1.38 0.34 2.36
CA ASP A 198 0.52 1.28 3.11
C ASP A 198 -0.29 2.16 2.13
N PRO A 199 -1.63 2.15 2.15
CA PRO A 199 -2.43 3.16 1.45
C PRO A 199 -2.04 4.61 1.73
N ALA A 200 -1.50 4.92 2.92
CA ALA A 200 -0.99 6.24 3.28
C ALA A 200 0.39 6.55 2.64
N GLU A 201 1.12 5.53 2.20
CA GLU A 201 2.36 5.66 1.41
C GLU A 201 2.09 5.59 -0.11
N ARG A 202 0.84 5.41 -0.54
CA ARG A 202 0.47 5.49 -1.95
C ARG A 202 0.46 6.94 -2.42
N PHE A 203 0.87 7.13 -3.67
CA PHE A 203 0.91 8.43 -4.32
C PHE A 203 -0.49 9.01 -4.44
N ASP A 204 -0.66 10.28 -4.08
CA ASP A 204 -1.86 11.02 -4.47
C ASP A 204 -1.82 11.39 -5.96
N GLN A 205 -2.87 12.04 -6.47
CA GLN A 205 -2.93 12.42 -7.89
C GLN A 205 -1.73 13.28 -8.32
N ALA A 206 -1.26 14.20 -7.47
CA ALA A 206 -0.12 15.06 -7.78
C ALA A 206 1.20 14.27 -7.78
N ASP A 207 1.33 13.29 -6.89
CA ASP A 207 2.46 12.39 -6.84
C ASP A 207 2.47 11.44 -8.06
N GLU A 208 1.31 10.97 -8.51
CA GLU A 208 1.16 10.16 -9.74
C GLU A 208 1.49 10.96 -11.01
N GLU A 209 1.01 12.20 -11.12
CA GLU A 209 1.38 13.11 -12.22
C GLU A 209 2.89 13.37 -12.23
N ARG A 210 3.49 13.55 -11.05
CA ARG A 210 4.94 13.71 -10.91
C ARG A 210 5.69 12.43 -11.28
N TRP A 211 5.17 11.26 -10.93
CA TRP A 211 5.73 9.98 -11.32
C TRP A 211 5.70 9.76 -12.84
N LYS A 212 4.67 10.24 -13.54
CA LYS A 212 4.64 10.27 -15.01
C LYS A 212 5.74 11.16 -15.60
N LEU A 213 5.98 12.34 -15.02
CA LEU A 213 7.06 13.23 -15.45
C LEU A 213 8.45 12.59 -15.25
N ILE A 214 8.65 11.89 -14.13
CA ILE A 214 9.88 11.12 -13.88
C ILE A 214 10.08 10.06 -14.96
N LYS A 215 9.03 9.28 -15.26
CA LYS A 215 9.09 8.24 -16.30
C LYS A 215 9.43 8.81 -17.67
N GLU A 216 8.83 9.93 -18.07
CA GLU A 216 9.14 10.56 -19.36
C GLU A 216 10.57 11.13 -19.38
N ALA A 217 11.02 11.79 -18.31
CA ALA A 217 12.40 12.28 -18.20
C ALA A 217 13.43 11.14 -18.32
N LEU A 218 13.19 10.02 -17.62
CA LEU A 218 14.05 8.84 -17.71
C LEU A 218 14.03 8.22 -19.12
N ARG A 219 12.88 8.22 -19.81
CA ARG A 219 12.76 7.75 -21.20
C ARG A 219 13.57 8.61 -22.16
N GLN A 220 13.67 9.91 -21.89
CA GLN A 220 14.47 10.87 -22.64
C GLN A 220 15.95 10.91 -22.20
N ALA A 221 16.35 10.04 -21.27
CA ALA A 221 17.67 10.02 -20.63
C ALA A 221 18.06 11.32 -19.91
N ASP A 222 17.08 12.15 -19.54
CA ASP A 222 17.26 13.36 -18.73
C ASP A 222 17.18 13.01 -17.23
N SER A 223 18.28 12.46 -16.71
CA SER A 223 18.33 12.03 -15.30
C SER A 223 18.36 13.23 -14.34
N ALA A 224 18.88 14.37 -14.75
CA ALA A 224 18.84 15.61 -13.99
C ALA A 224 17.40 16.13 -13.78
N ALA A 225 16.55 16.09 -14.81
CA ALA A 225 15.13 16.43 -14.66
C ALA A 225 14.39 15.40 -13.78
N ALA A 226 14.68 14.11 -13.96
CA ALA A 226 14.10 13.05 -13.13
C ALA A 226 14.44 13.25 -11.63
N LEU A 227 15.69 13.58 -11.30
CA LEU A 227 16.15 13.83 -9.92
C LEU A 227 15.36 14.97 -9.26
N LYS A 228 15.09 16.07 -9.97
CA LYS A 228 14.30 17.18 -9.42
C LYS A 228 12.91 16.71 -8.94
N HIS A 229 12.23 15.90 -9.75
CA HIS A 229 10.92 15.38 -9.38
C HIS A 229 11.00 14.30 -8.29
N LEU A 230 12.02 13.44 -8.34
CA LEU A 230 12.25 12.38 -7.36
C LEU A 230 12.55 12.95 -5.96
N HIS A 231 13.31 14.03 -5.84
CA HIS A 231 13.57 14.67 -4.55
C HIS A 231 12.28 15.21 -3.90
N VAL A 232 11.37 15.77 -4.70
CA VAL A 232 10.06 16.20 -4.18
C VAL A 232 9.23 15.00 -3.70
N LEU A 233 9.22 13.90 -4.45
CA LEU A 233 8.55 12.67 -3.98
C LEU A 233 9.22 12.11 -2.74
N ARG A 234 10.54 12.22 -2.63
CA ARG A 234 11.31 11.75 -1.47
C ARG A 234 10.99 12.51 -0.19
N GLU A 235 10.79 13.81 -0.27
CA GLU A 235 10.38 14.62 0.88
C GLU A 235 8.99 14.21 1.39
N ARG A 236 8.08 13.85 0.47
CA ARG A 236 6.72 13.43 0.78
C ARG A 236 6.65 11.97 1.23
N HIS A 237 7.48 11.11 0.63
CA HIS A 237 7.50 9.66 0.80
C HIS A 237 8.92 9.16 1.13
N PRO A 238 9.45 9.47 2.34
CA PRO A 238 10.82 9.17 2.73
C PRO A 238 11.09 7.69 3.02
N ALA A 239 10.14 6.80 2.82
CA ALA A 239 10.32 5.35 2.94
C ALA A 239 9.79 4.57 1.71
N ASP A 240 9.43 5.25 0.61
CA ASP A 240 9.00 4.54 -0.59
C ASP A 240 10.20 3.88 -1.31
N VAL A 241 10.16 2.56 -1.41
CA VAL A 241 11.21 1.71 -2.02
C VAL A 241 11.40 2.01 -3.51
N ARG A 242 10.33 2.35 -4.24
CA ARG A 242 10.39 2.68 -5.66
C ARG A 242 11.08 4.01 -5.87
N VAL A 243 10.74 5.03 -5.07
CA VAL A 243 11.39 6.36 -5.11
C VAL A 243 12.88 6.23 -4.81
N LEU A 244 13.23 5.52 -3.73
CA LEU A 244 14.62 5.28 -3.34
C LEU A 244 15.40 4.54 -4.43
N THR A 245 14.84 3.48 -4.99
CA THR A 245 15.50 2.70 -6.04
C THR A 245 15.70 3.54 -7.30
N THR A 246 14.72 4.38 -7.65
CA THR A 246 14.80 5.25 -8.84
C THR A 246 15.80 6.39 -8.64
N LEU A 247 15.83 7.00 -7.46
CA LEU A 247 16.87 7.97 -7.06
C LEU A 247 18.25 7.34 -7.19
N GLY A 248 18.43 6.13 -6.65
CA GLY A 248 19.68 5.39 -6.73
C GLY A 248 20.16 5.17 -8.17
N VAL A 249 19.25 4.78 -9.06
CA VAL A 249 19.55 4.60 -10.49
C VAL A 249 19.88 5.93 -11.17
N ALA A 250 19.11 6.99 -10.92
CA ALA A 250 19.33 8.31 -11.52
C ALA A 250 20.66 8.93 -11.06
N CYS A 251 20.97 8.89 -9.75
CA CYS A 251 22.27 9.30 -9.22
C CYS A 251 23.42 8.50 -9.85
N ALA A 252 23.25 7.19 -10.05
CA ALA A 252 24.29 6.38 -10.69
C ALA A 252 24.55 6.78 -12.16
N VAL A 253 23.53 7.25 -12.89
CA VAL A 253 23.67 7.78 -14.26
C VAL A 253 24.45 9.09 -14.25
N GLU A 254 24.16 9.96 -13.28
CA GLU A 254 24.88 11.23 -13.03
C GLU A 254 26.26 11.02 -12.37
N GLN A 255 26.73 9.78 -12.26
CA GLN A 255 28.02 9.40 -11.65
C GLN A 255 28.15 9.77 -10.16
N GLN A 256 27.04 10.07 -9.49
CA GLN A 256 26.92 10.27 -8.06
C GLN A 256 26.87 8.92 -7.33
N PHE A 257 27.97 8.19 -7.37
CA PHE A 257 27.97 6.78 -6.95
C PHE A 257 27.74 6.56 -5.46
N GLN A 258 28.17 7.49 -4.59
CA GLN A 258 27.95 7.34 -3.15
C GLN A 258 26.49 7.55 -2.79
N GLU A 259 25.88 8.64 -3.28
CA GLU A 259 24.44 8.91 -3.10
C GLU A 259 23.58 7.79 -3.68
N ALA A 260 23.99 7.24 -4.83
CA ALA A 260 23.34 6.06 -5.41
C ALA A 260 23.37 4.85 -4.48
N ILE A 261 24.50 4.58 -3.83
CA ILE A 261 24.63 3.50 -2.85
C ILE A 261 23.72 3.78 -1.65
N ASP A 262 23.77 4.98 -1.09
CA ASP A 262 23.02 5.34 0.11
C ASP A 262 21.51 5.15 -0.12
N TYR A 263 20.98 5.59 -1.27
CA TYR A 263 19.58 5.40 -1.60
C TYR A 263 19.22 3.92 -1.84
N LEU A 264 20.05 3.16 -2.54
CA LEU A 264 19.77 1.75 -2.80
C LEU A 264 19.91 0.89 -1.55
N GLU A 265 20.86 1.19 -0.65
CA GLU A 265 20.99 0.54 0.65
C GLU A 265 19.78 0.84 1.54
N ALA A 266 19.28 2.08 1.52
CA ALA A 266 18.03 2.41 2.20
C ALA A 266 16.83 1.63 1.62
N ALA A 267 16.75 1.47 0.31
CA ALA A 267 15.66 0.72 -0.34
C ALA A 267 15.64 -0.76 0.10
N VAL A 268 16.79 -1.44 0.05
CA VAL A 268 16.88 -2.86 0.42
C VAL A 268 16.87 -3.11 1.93
N ALA A 269 17.15 -2.09 2.74
CA ALA A 269 16.94 -2.16 4.19
C ALA A 269 15.44 -2.13 4.54
N LEU A 270 14.64 -1.39 3.76
CA LEU A 270 13.17 -1.34 3.91
C LEU A 270 12.50 -2.60 3.37
N ASP A 271 12.94 -3.09 2.21
CA ASP A 271 12.49 -4.36 1.64
C ASP A 271 13.69 -5.25 1.24
N PRO A 272 14.12 -6.17 2.12
CA PRO A 272 15.19 -7.11 1.82
C PRO A 272 14.90 -8.07 0.65
N ARG A 273 13.62 -8.24 0.27
CA ARG A 273 13.22 -9.06 -0.89
C ARG A 273 13.14 -8.24 -2.19
N HIS A 274 13.59 -6.98 -2.19
CA HIS A 274 13.57 -6.13 -3.38
C HIS A 274 14.69 -6.48 -4.36
N ALA A 275 14.44 -7.41 -5.28
CA ALA A 275 15.44 -7.91 -6.25
C ALA A 275 16.08 -6.80 -7.11
N ALA A 276 15.29 -5.81 -7.56
CA ALA A 276 15.77 -4.72 -8.39
C ALA A 276 16.74 -3.78 -7.64
N GLY A 277 16.49 -3.51 -6.36
CA GLY A 277 17.40 -2.73 -5.51
C GLY A 277 18.76 -3.41 -5.35
N TRP A 278 18.76 -4.70 -5.04
CA TRP A 278 19.98 -5.51 -4.97
C TRP A 278 20.72 -5.57 -6.31
N PHE A 279 20.02 -5.76 -7.42
CA PHE A 279 20.63 -5.76 -8.75
C PHE A 279 21.27 -4.40 -9.09
N ASN A 280 20.62 -3.29 -8.76
CA ASN A 280 21.16 -1.96 -8.99
C ASN A 280 22.37 -1.67 -8.09
N LEU A 281 22.39 -2.13 -6.83
CA LEU A 281 23.59 -2.08 -5.98
C LEU A 281 24.76 -2.82 -6.62
N ALA A 282 24.52 -4.03 -7.12
CA ALA A 282 25.54 -4.81 -7.80
C ALA A 282 26.13 -4.06 -9.00
N ARG A 283 25.30 -3.36 -9.79
CA ARG A 283 25.74 -2.55 -10.92
C ARG A 283 26.60 -1.36 -10.49
N VAL A 284 26.19 -0.64 -9.44
CA VAL A 284 26.94 0.51 -8.90
C VAL A 284 28.27 0.04 -8.30
N TYR A 285 28.28 -1.03 -7.51
CA TYR A 285 29.50 -1.64 -6.98
C TYR A 285 30.44 -2.14 -8.09
N GLY A 286 29.87 -2.67 -9.18
CA GLY A 286 30.62 -3.08 -10.35
C GLY A 286 31.31 -1.90 -11.06
N LYS A 287 30.70 -0.71 -11.08
CA LYS A 287 31.31 0.52 -11.60
C LYS A 287 32.47 1.01 -10.73
N LEU A 288 32.37 0.80 -9.42
CA LEU A 288 33.41 1.14 -8.44
C LEU A 288 34.51 0.07 -8.28
N GLY A 289 34.43 -1.05 -9.01
CA GLY A 289 35.39 -2.15 -8.89
C GLY A 289 35.30 -2.95 -7.58
N LYS A 290 34.23 -2.77 -6.78
CA LYS A 290 34.03 -3.44 -5.49
C LYS A 290 33.51 -4.88 -5.68
N ARG A 291 34.33 -5.76 -6.28
CA ARG A 291 33.96 -7.13 -6.69
C ARG A 291 33.25 -7.96 -5.61
N ALA A 292 33.75 -7.95 -4.37
CA ALA A 292 33.12 -8.72 -3.28
C ALA A 292 31.66 -8.29 -3.05
N ARG A 293 31.41 -6.98 -3.02
CA ARG A 293 30.06 -6.42 -2.83
C ARG A 293 29.14 -6.66 -4.03
N VAL A 294 29.68 -6.79 -5.24
CA VAL A 294 28.90 -7.23 -6.42
C VAL A 294 28.34 -8.62 -6.18
N GLY A 295 29.18 -9.54 -5.68
CA GLY A 295 28.76 -10.90 -5.37
C GLY A 295 27.66 -10.94 -4.32
N ASP A 296 27.87 -10.29 -3.19
CA ASP A 296 26.89 -10.25 -2.08
C ASP A 296 25.53 -9.71 -2.55
N ALA A 297 25.53 -8.64 -3.35
CA ALA A 297 24.31 -8.05 -3.87
C ALA A 297 23.60 -8.96 -4.89
N LEU A 298 24.34 -9.66 -5.76
CA LEU A 298 23.74 -10.59 -6.73
C LEU A 298 23.17 -11.84 -6.07
N VAL A 299 23.82 -12.35 -5.01
CA VAL A 299 23.28 -13.47 -4.23
C VAL A 299 21.94 -13.08 -3.60
N ARG A 300 21.83 -11.89 -2.99
CA ARG A 300 20.56 -11.40 -2.43
C ARG A 300 19.52 -11.11 -3.50
N CYS A 301 19.93 -10.59 -4.66
CA CYS A 301 19.06 -10.40 -5.82
C CYS A 301 18.42 -11.72 -6.27
N LEU A 302 19.22 -12.79 -6.42
CA LEU A 302 18.74 -14.10 -6.86
C LEU A 302 18.01 -14.89 -5.78
N ALA A 303 18.28 -14.62 -4.50
CA ALA A 303 17.46 -15.13 -3.41
C ALA A 303 16.05 -14.52 -3.42
N ALA A 304 15.92 -13.27 -3.86
CA ALA A 304 14.64 -12.58 -4.01
C ALA A 304 13.91 -12.93 -5.33
N ASP A 305 14.65 -13.05 -6.43
CA ASP A 305 14.13 -13.44 -7.75
C ASP A 305 15.12 -14.42 -8.43
N PRO A 306 14.92 -15.74 -8.28
CA PRO A 306 15.80 -16.76 -8.86
C PRO A 306 15.94 -16.68 -10.39
N ASN A 307 14.93 -16.11 -11.07
CA ASN A 307 14.85 -16.00 -12.52
C ASN A 307 15.23 -14.60 -13.02
N HIS A 308 15.86 -13.76 -12.19
CA HIS A 308 16.17 -12.38 -12.55
C HIS A 308 16.97 -12.30 -13.87
N PRO A 309 16.45 -11.61 -14.90
CA PRO A 309 16.84 -11.82 -16.31
C PRO A 309 18.29 -11.43 -16.62
N LYS A 310 18.89 -10.59 -15.77
CA LYS A 310 20.24 -10.02 -16.00
C LYS A 310 21.24 -10.34 -14.89
N ALA A 311 20.82 -10.96 -13.79
CA ALA A 311 21.68 -11.13 -12.62
C ALA A 311 22.85 -12.08 -12.90
N ARG A 312 22.57 -13.24 -13.51
CA ARG A 312 23.59 -14.23 -13.88
C ARG A 312 24.59 -13.70 -14.90
N ALA A 313 24.13 -12.92 -15.89
CA ALA A 313 25.00 -12.29 -16.88
C ALA A 313 25.96 -11.26 -16.23
N VAL A 314 25.48 -10.49 -15.25
CA VAL A 314 26.34 -9.57 -14.48
C VAL A 314 27.32 -10.35 -13.62
N ALA A 315 26.91 -11.44 -12.97
CA ALA A 315 27.81 -12.29 -12.19
C ALA A 315 28.97 -12.84 -13.03
N ALA A 316 28.66 -13.39 -14.21
CA ALA A 316 29.65 -13.89 -15.15
C ALA A 316 30.66 -12.81 -15.57
N ARG A 317 30.18 -11.59 -15.85
CA ARG A 317 31.03 -10.44 -16.20
C ARG A 317 32.04 -10.10 -15.09
N TYR A 318 31.67 -10.28 -13.83
CA TYR A 318 32.52 -9.96 -12.69
C TYR A 318 33.29 -11.17 -12.12
N GLY A 319 33.11 -12.36 -12.70
CA GLY A 319 33.70 -13.61 -12.20
C GLY A 319 33.16 -14.00 -10.82
N VAL A 320 31.91 -13.64 -10.53
CA VAL A 320 31.22 -14.02 -9.30
C VAL A 320 30.61 -15.40 -9.51
N ASP A 321 31.01 -16.36 -8.67
CA ASP A 321 30.38 -17.66 -8.61
C ASP A 321 29.07 -17.55 -7.81
N LEU A 322 27.96 -17.95 -8.41
CA LEU A 322 26.64 -17.89 -7.77
C LEU A 322 26.24 -19.28 -7.30
N PRO A 323 25.60 -19.41 -6.14
CA PRO A 323 25.11 -20.71 -5.69
C PRO A 323 24.08 -21.28 -6.67
N ASP A 324 24.23 -22.56 -7.05
CA ASP A 324 23.25 -23.27 -7.85
C ASP A 324 21.91 -23.34 -7.09
N VAL A 325 20.90 -22.67 -7.62
CA VAL A 325 19.52 -22.82 -7.14
C VAL A 325 19.00 -24.11 -7.78
N LYS A 326 18.82 -25.17 -6.98
CA LYS A 326 18.14 -26.40 -7.44
C LYS A 326 16.71 -26.06 -7.85
N GLU A 327 16.32 -26.56 -9.03
CA GLU A 327 14.94 -26.59 -9.55
C GLU A 327 13.96 -27.19 -8.53
#